data_AF-A0A424L5N6-F1
#
_entry.id   AF-A0A424L5N6-F1
#
_cell.length_a   1.000
_cell.length_b   1.000
_cell.length_c   1.000
_cell.angle_alpha   90.00
_cell.angle_beta   90.00
_cell.angle_gamma   90.00
#
_symmetry.space_group_name_H-M   'P 1'
#
loop_
_entity.id
_entity.type
_entity.pdbx_description
1 polymer ?
#
loop_
_entity_poly.entity_id
_entity_poly.type
_entity_poly.pdbx_seq_one_letter_code
_entity_poly.pdbx_strand_id
1 'polypeptide(L)'
;MNRAVTWGVGRVSCALMAVWLFACLRVHAAEGLSDVGFPDRSNVFADSPELLEIQHRARDGEIRSYTGVVVSVSDDQSTILTSALDRRGVVRVAHGETTLAVEVVRVDPDRNLSLLKAPRLAQDAVGPGQS
;
A
#
# COMPACT_ATOMS: atom_id res chain seq x y z
N MET A 1 25.30 -43.36 25.30
CA MET A 1 23.96 -43.43 25.92
C MET A 1 23.41 -42.01 26.05
N ASN A 2 22.39 -41.75 25.23
CA ASN A 2 21.33 -40.72 25.28
C ASN A 2 21.70 -39.22 25.30
N ARG A 3 21.66 -38.64 24.10
CA ARG A 3 21.22 -37.25 23.87
C ARG A 3 19.71 -37.26 23.63
N ALA A 4 18.96 -36.48 24.40
CA ALA A 4 17.59 -36.09 24.07
C ALA A 4 17.57 -34.57 24.03
N VAL A 5 17.38 -34.03 22.82
CA VAL A 5 17.23 -32.60 22.56
C VAL A 5 15.75 -32.35 22.35
N THR A 6 15.13 -31.60 23.25
CA THR A 6 13.71 -31.22 23.16
C THR A 6 13.59 -29.84 22.50
N TRP A 7 12.90 -29.79 21.36
CA TRP A 7 12.39 -28.56 20.75
C TRP A 7 10.88 -28.69 20.63
N GLY A 8 10.11 -27.77 21.21
CA GLY A 8 8.68 -27.71 20.87
C GLY A 8 7.76 -27.10 21.91
N VAL A 9 7.92 -25.80 22.23
CA VAL A 9 6.83 -25.02 22.88
C VAL A 9 6.72 -23.56 22.37
N GLY A 10 7.68 -23.02 21.61
CA GLY A 10 7.77 -21.57 21.36
C GLY A 10 6.99 -20.96 20.18
N ARG A 11 6.28 -21.73 19.34
CA ARG A 11 5.75 -21.20 18.06
C ARG A 11 4.27 -20.81 18.04
N VAL A 12 3.46 -21.33 18.97
CA VAL A 12 2.00 -21.11 18.96
C VAL A 12 1.64 -19.70 19.46
N SER A 13 2.42 -19.11 20.37
CA SER A 13 2.10 -17.80 20.97
C SER A 13 2.35 -16.60 20.06
N CYS A 14 3.29 -16.67 19.10
CA CYS A 14 3.55 -15.56 18.17
C CYS A 14 2.48 -15.45 17.08
N ALA A 15 1.89 -16.58 16.66
CA ALA A 15 0.85 -16.59 15.63
C ALA A 15 -0.43 -15.87 16.10
N LEU A 16 -0.81 -16.04 17.37
CA LEU A 16 -2.00 -15.39 17.93
C LEU A 16 -1.85 -13.87 18.08
N MET A 17 -0.64 -13.38 18.39
CA MET A 17 -0.37 -11.94 18.50
C MET A 17 -0.46 -11.22 17.14
N ALA A 18 0.05 -11.86 16.08
CA ALA A 18 0.05 -11.28 14.73
C ALA A 18 -1.36 -11.20 14.13
N VAL A 19 -2.19 -12.22 14.36
CA VAL A 19 -3.59 -12.23 13.88
C VAL A 19 -4.41 -11.13 14.55
N TRP A 20 -4.20 -10.90 15.86
CA TRP A 20 -4.92 -9.86 16.60
C TRP A 20 -4.52 -8.44 16.14
N LEU A 21 -3.23 -8.20 15.93
CA LEU A 21 -2.72 -6.93 15.39
C LEU A 21 -3.29 -6.63 13.99
N PHE A 22 -3.35 -7.63 13.12
CA PHE A 22 -3.90 -7.47 11.78
C PHE A 22 -5.42 -7.19 11.80
N ALA A 23 -6.15 -7.82 12.71
CA ALA A 23 -7.57 -7.55 12.92
C ALA A 23 -7.80 -6.12 13.43
N CYS A 24 -7.00 -5.65 14.40
CA CYS A 24 -7.09 -4.27 14.90
C CYS A 24 -6.74 -3.22 13.85
N LEU A 25 -5.74 -3.50 13.01
CA LEU A 25 -5.39 -2.64 11.87
C LEU A 25 -6.53 -2.55 10.85
N ARG A 26 -7.20 -3.67 10.55
CA ARG A 26 -8.36 -3.68 9.64
C ARG A 26 -9.54 -2.86 10.17
N VAL A 27 -9.78 -2.87 11.49
CA VAL A 27 -10.89 -2.13 12.11
C VAL A 27 -10.62 -0.62 12.11
N HIS A 28 -9.42 -0.17 12.52
CA HIS A 28 -9.12 1.27 12.59
C HIS A 28 -8.85 1.90 11.22
N ALA A 29 -8.34 1.13 10.25
CA ALA A 29 -8.23 1.60 8.87
C ALA A 29 -9.62 1.82 8.24
N ALA A 30 -10.64 1.04 8.63
CA ALA A 30 -11.98 1.12 8.03
C ALA A 30 -12.78 2.36 8.46
N GLU A 31 -12.67 2.80 9.72
CA GLU A 31 -13.40 3.98 10.21
C GLU A 31 -12.76 5.29 9.71
N GLY A 32 -11.43 5.33 9.57
CA GLY A 32 -10.72 6.53 9.09
C GLY A 32 -10.96 6.87 7.62
N LEU A 33 -11.39 5.91 6.79
CA LEU A 33 -11.58 6.06 5.34
C LEU A 33 -12.96 6.64 4.97
N SER A 34 -13.98 6.56 5.83
CA SER A 34 -15.33 7.08 5.50
C SER A 34 -15.39 8.61 5.45
N ASP A 35 -14.57 9.29 6.24
CA ASP A 35 -14.49 10.77 6.26
C ASP A 35 -13.69 11.35 5.09
N VAL A 36 -13.04 10.51 4.27
CA VAL A 36 -12.19 10.94 3.15
C VAL A 36 -12.90 10.81 1.79
N GLY A 37 -14.15 10.35 1.77
CA GLY A 37 -15.00 10.37 0.57
C GLY A 37 -14.71 9.25 -0.44
N PHE A 38 -14.27 8.07 0.01
CA PHE A 38 -14.15 6.87 -0.85
C PHE A 38 -15.55 6.34 -1.20
N PRO A 39 -16.00 6.41 -2.48
CA PRO A 39 -17.38 6.11 -2.85
C PRO A 39 -17.66 4.61 -3.03
N ASP A 40 -16.65 3.73 -2.93
CA ASP A 40 -16.85 2.30 -3.10
C ASP A 40 -15.94 1.47 -2.18
N ARG A 41 -16.57 0.69 -1.29
CA ARG A 41 -15.90 -0.14 -0.27
C ARG A 41 -15.36 -1.45 -0.83
N SER A 42 -15.79 -1.84 -2.02
CA SER A 42 -15.53 -3.17 -2.56
C SER A 42 -14.11 -3.37 -3.09
N ASN A 43 -13.39 -2.30 -3.48
CA ASN A 43 -12.06 -2.38 -4.09
C ASN A 43 -10.87 -2.25 -3.11
N VAL A 44 -11.09 -1.75 -1.88
CA VAL A 44 -9.99 -1.59 -0.89
C VAL A 44 -9.56 -2.95 -0.29
N PHE A 45 -10.38 -3.98 -0.45
CA PHE A 45 -10.18 -5.32 0.13
C PHE A 45 -10.01 -6.43 -0.92
N ALA A 46 -9.49 -6.13 -2.10
CA ALA A 46 -9.02 -7.18 -2.99
C ALA A 46 -8.06 -8.12 -2.22
N ASP A 47 -8.16 -9.43 -2.44
CA ASP A 47 -7.44 -10.46 -1.66
C ASP A 47 -5.90 -10.26 -1.64
N SER A 48 -5.38 -9.44 -2.55
CA SER A 48 -4.01 -8.91 -2.52
C SER A 48 -4.01 -7.45 -3.01
N PRO A 49 -3.96 -6.43 -2.13
CA PRO A 49 -3.86 -5.05 -2.56
C PRO A 49 -2.54 -4.84 -3.32
N GLU A 50 -2.61 -4.15 -4.46
CA GLU A 50 -1.43 -3.84 -5.26
C GLU A 50 -0.56 -2.83 -4.52
N LEU A 51 0.59 -3.31 -4.02
CA LEU A 51 1.59 -2.50 -3.35
C LEU A 51 2.58 -1.97 -4.39
N LEU A 52 2.77 -0.66 -4.37
CA LEU A 52 3.62 0.05 -5.31
C LEU A 52 4.79 0.71 -4.58
N GLU A 53 5.98 0.64 -5.17
CA GLU A 53 7.10 1.45 -4.71
C GLU A 53 6.98 2.86 -5.29
N ILE A 54 7.01 3.85 -4.43
CA ILE A 54 6.93 5.27 -4.79
C ILE A 54 8.28 5.89 -4.51
N GLN A 55 8.92 6.45 -5.54
CA GLN A 55 10.14 7.23 -5.41
C GLN A 55 9.78 8.71 -5.47
N HIS A 56 10.06 9.42 -4.40
CA HIS A 56 9.88 10.86 -4.32
C HIS A 56 11.24 11.53 -4.21
N ARG A 57 11.56 12.37 -5.19
CA ARG A 57 12.72 13.24 -5.11
C ARG A 57 12.31 14.53 -4.39
N ALA A 58 12.80 14.68 -3.17
CA ALA A 58 12.63 15.88 -2.36
C ALA A 58 13.44 17.06 -2.93
N ARG A 59 13.18 18.26 -2.41
CA ARG A 59 13.79 19.51 -2.92
C ARG A 59 15.31 19.56 -2.75
N ASP A 60 15.83 18.90 -1.72
CA ASP A 60 17.26 18.73 -1.45
C ASP A 60 17.95 17.78 -2.44
N GLY A 61 17.18 17.14 -3.33
CA GLY A 61 17.67 16.15 -4.28
C GLY A 61 17.73 14.74 -3.72
N GLU A 62 17.40 14.55 -2.42
CA GLU A 62 17.31 13.24 -1.79
C GLU A 62 16.15 12.45 -2.43
N ILE A 63 16.41 11.18 -2.73
CA ILE A 63 15.38 10.26 -3.22
C ILE A 63 14.94 9.43 -2.02
N ARG A 64 13.64 9.50 -1.72
CA ARG A 64 13.01 8.73 -0.65
C ARG A 64 12.04 7.72 -1.26
N SER A 65 12.10 6.49 -0.77
CA SER A 65 11.19 5.41 -1.16
C SER A 65 10.04 5.30 -0.16
N TYR A 66 8.84 5.19 -0.69
CA TYR A 66 7.59 5.02 0.04
C TYR A 66 6.82 3.83 -0.53
N THR A 67 5.87 3.31 0.24
CA THR A 67 4.93 2.30 -0.25
C THR A 67 3.56 2.94 -0.47
N GLY A 68 2.98 2.67 -1.63
CA GLY A 68 1.62 3.07 -1.98
C GLY A 68 0.70 1.88 -2.14
N VAL A 69 -0.60 2.12 -1.97
CA VAL A 69 -1.67 1.15 -2.24
C VAL A 69 -2.60 1.76 -3.29
N VAL A 70 -2.92 1.00 -4.35
CA VAL A 70 -3.97 1.40 -5.30
C VAL A 70 -5.33 1.26 -4.62
N VAL A 71 -6.07 2.36 -4.52
CA VAL A 71 -7.37 2.43 -3.83
C VAL A 71 -8.56 2.63 -4.77
N SER A 72 -8.30 3.05 -6.01
CA SER A 72 -9.31 3.16 -7.06
C SER A 72 -8.64 3.13 -8.43
N VAL A 73 -9.30 2.51 -9.41
CA VAL A 73 -8.88 2.51 -10.82
C VAL A 73 -10.08 2.95 -11.65
N SER A 74 -9.85 3.88 -12.56
CA SER A 74 -10.79 4.37 -13.57
C SER A 74 -10.25 4.06 -14.97
N ASP A 75 -11.01 4.40 -16.01
CA ASP A 75 -10.65 4.05 -17.38
C ASP A 75 -9.29 4.61 -17.84
N ASP A 76 -8.88 5.76 -17.30
CA ASP A 76 -7.67 6.50 -17.67
C ASP A 76 -6.67 6.69 -16.51
N GLN A 77 -7.09 6.51 -15.25
CA GLN A 77 -6.30 6.88 -14.07
C GLN A 77 -6.36 5.83 -12.96
N SER A 78 -5.26 5.69 -12.22
CA SER A 78 -5.20 4.96 -10.95
C SER A 78 -5.00 5.95 -9.79
N THR A 79 -5.76 5.79 -8.72
CA THR A 79 -5.62 6.55 -7.48
C THR A 79 -4.84 5.72 -6.47
N ILE A 80 -3.76 6.30 -5.94
CA ILE A 80 -2.84 5.64 -5.01
C ILE A 80 -2.86 6.40 -3.69
N LEU A 81 -2.94 5.67 -2.58
CA LEU A 81 -2.80 6.19 -1.23
C LEU A 81 -1.42 5.85 -0.69
N THR A 82 -0.72 6.82 -0.12
CA THR A 82 0.59 6.63 0.54
C THR A 82 0.72 7.54 1.76
N SER A 83 1.84 7.46 2.47
CA SER A 83 2.14 8.38 3.57
C SER A 83 2.35 9.81 3.08
N ALA A 84 2.34 10.79 3.99
CA ALA A 84 2.45 12.18 3.58
C ALA A 84 3.78 12.46 2.86
N LEU A 85 3.68 12.88 1.60
CA LEU A 85 4.82 13.36 0.82
C LEU A 85 4.99 14.87 0.99
N ASP A 86 6.20 15.37 0.74
CA ASP A 86 6.37 16.81 0.55
C ASP A 86 5.59 17.23 -0.71
N ARG A 87 4.77 18.29 -0.60
CA ARG A 87 3.98 18.83 -1.71
C ARG A 87 4.84 19.27 -2.90
N ARG A 88 6.15 19.44 -2.69
CA ARG A 88 7.10 19.87 -3.70
C ARG A 88 8.04 18.72 -4.04
N GLY A 89 8.02 18.29 -5.29
CA GLY A 89 8.95 17.28 -5.79
C GLY A 89 8.41 16.56 -7.02
N VAL A 90 9.27 15.75 -7.63
CA VAL A 90 8.85 14.81 -8.68
C VAL A 90 8.58 13.49 -7.99
N VAL A 91 7.36 12.98 -8.14
CA VAL A 91 6.96 11.69 -7.62
C VAL A 91 6.85 10.72 -8.79
N ARG A 92 7.44 9.54 -8.61
CA ARG A 92 7.41 8.45 -9.57
C ARG A 92 6.96 7.18 -8.86
N VAL A 93 6.27 6.33 -9.60
CA VAL A 93 5.81 5.03 -9.11
C VAL A 93 6.42 3.95 -9.96
N ALA A 94 7.06 2.98 -9.33
CA ALA A 94 7.55 1.78 -9.98
C ALA A 94 6.46 0.71 -9.98
N HIS A 95 6.16 0.18 -11.16
CA HIS A 95 5.22 -0.91 -11.37
C HIS A 95 5.86 -1.92 -12.34
N GLY A 96 6.35 -3.04 -11.80
CA GLY A 96 7.21 -3.96 -12.55
C GLY A 96 8.50 -3.27 -13.00
N GLU A 97 8.79 -3.33 -14.30
CA GLU A 97 9.94 -2.64 -14.92
C GLU A 97 9.62 -1.19 -15.34
N THR A 98 8.37 -0.77 -15.18
CA THR A 98 7.92 0.55 -15.62
C THR A 98 7.99 1.56 -14.47
N THR A 99 8.38 2.79 -14.78
CA THR A 99 8.33 3.90 -13.85
C THR A 99 7.45 4.99 -14.44
N LEU A 100 6.40 5.36 -13.72
CA LEU A 100 5.41 6.34 -14.17
C LEU A 100 5.49 7.60 -13.32
N ALA A 101 5.38 8.76 -13.97
CA ALA A 101 5.22 10.02 -13.26
C ALA A 101 3.81 10.07 -12.66
N VAL A 102 3.70 10.55 -11.43
CA VAL A 102 2.41 10.68 -10.73
C VAL A 102 2.21 12.10 -10.21
N GLU A 103 0.96 12.50 -10.17
CA GLU A 103 0.52 13.78 -9.65
C GLU A 103 0.13 13.65 -8.19
N VAL A 104 0.62 14.55 -7.33
CA VAL A 104 0.15 14.65 -5.95
C VAL A 104 -1.13 15.48 -5.92
N VAL A 105 -2.27 14.83 -5.72
CA VAL A 105 -3.58 15.50 -5.71
C VAL A 105 -3.84 16.18 -4.37
N ARG A 106 -3.54 15.46 -3.28
CA ARG A 106 -3.82 15.94 -1.92
C ARG A 106 -2.76 15.41 -0.96
N VAL A 107 -2.39 16.26 0.00
CA VAL A 107 -1.54 15.89 1.13
C VAL A 107 -2.26 16.33 2.41
N ASP A 108 -2.47 15.37 3.31
CA ASP A 108 -2.97 15.56 4.67
C ASP A 108 -1.83 15.21 5.64
N PRO A 109 -1.03 16.21 6.07
CA PRO A 109 0.10 15.98 6.95
C PRO A 109 -0.32 15.55 8.36
N ASP A 110 -1.50 15.99 8.83
CA ASP A 110 -1.99 15.67 10.17
C ASP A 110 -2.32 14.18 10.32
N ARG A 111 -2.85 13.59 9.23
CA ARG A 111 -3.11 12.14 9.16
C ARG A 111 -1.94 11.34 8.58
N ASN A 112 -0.85 12.00 8.20
CA ASN A 112 0.28 11.42 7.48
C ASN A 112 -0.15 10.67 6.21
N LEU A 113 -0.99 11.28 5.37
CA LEU A 113 -1.52 10.69 4.14
C LEU A 113 -1.29 11.57 2.91
N SER A 114 -1.13 10.94 1.76
CA SER A 114 -1.15 11.59 0.44
C SER A 114 -1.92 10.77 -0.57
N LEU A 115 -2.69 11.47 -1.39
CA LEU A 115 -3.43 10.92 -2.51
C LEU A 115 -2.71 11.28 -3.81
N LEU A 116 -2.36 10.27 -4.58
CA LEU A 116 -1.66 10.40 -5.86
C LEU A 116 -2.52 9.92 -7.01
N LYS A 117 -2.34 10.54 -8.17
CA LYS A 117 -2.91 10.08 -9.45
C LYS A 117 -1.80 9.62 -10.37
N ALA A 118 -1.92 8.40 -10.86
CA ALA A 118 -1.08 7.84 -11.90
C ALA A 118 -1.91 7.63 -13.17
N PRO A 119 -1.28 7.66 -14.37
CA PRO A 119 -1.87 7.01 -15.54
C PRO A 119 -2.29 5.58 -15.19
N ARG A 120 -3.34 5.07 -15.83
CA ARG A 120 -3.83 3.71 -15.60
C ARG A 120 -2.67 2.71 -15.57
N LEU A 121 -2.42 2.16 -14.39
CA LEU A 121 -1.51 1.04 -14.20
C LEU A 121 -2.15 -0.14 -14.91
N ALA A 122 -1.52 -0.62 -16.00
CA ALA A 122 -2.03 -1.74 -16.76
C ALA A 122 -2.14 -2.95 -15.83
N GLN A 123 -3.36 -3.31 -15.43
CA GLN A 123 -3.66 -4.56 -14.73
C GLN A 123 -3.57 -5.76 -15.69
N ASP A 124 -2.56 -5.80 -16.55
CA ASP A 124 -2.38 -6.83 -17.59
C ASP A 124 -1.97 -8.20 -17.00
N ALA A 125 -2.10 -8.42 -15.70
CA ALA A 125 -1.64 -9.64 -15.04
C ALA A 125 -2.60 -10.22 -13.98
N VAL A 126 -3.91 -9.94 -14.00
CA VAL A 126 -4.88 -10.75 -13.25
C VAL A 126 -6.08 -11.12 -14.14
N GLY A 127 -5.81 -11.91 -15.19
CA GLY A 127 -6.83 -12.78 -15.77
C GLY A 127 -6.78 -14.14 -15.04
N PRO A 128 -7.91 -14.75 -14.66
CA PRO A 128 -7.92 -16.14 -14.21
C PRO A 128 -7.61 -17.05 -15.41
N GLY A 129 -6.34 -17.37 -15.63
CA GLY A 129 -5.92 -18.33 -16.66
C GLY A 129 -4.40 -18.43 -16.79
N GLN A 130 -3.88 -19.64 -16.50
CA GLN A 130 -2.48 -20.14 -16.55
C GLN A 130 -1.91 -20.27 -15.12
N SER A 131 -1.82 -21.46 -14.49
CA SER A 131 -1.66 -22.84 -15.01
C SER A 131 -2.37 -23.85 -14.12
#